data_AF-A0A7S4W5P7-F1
#
_entry.id   AF-A0A7S4W5P7-F1
#
_cell.length_a   1.000
_cell.length_b   1.000
_cell.length_c   1.000
_cell.angle_alpha   90.00
_cell.angle_beta   90.00
_cell.angle_gamma   90.00
#
_symmetry.space_group_name_H-M   'P 1'
#
loop_
_entity.id
_entity.type
_entity.pdbx_description
1 polymer ?
#
loop_
_entity_poly.entity_id
_entity_poly.type
_entity_poly.pdbx_seq_one_letter_code
_entity_poly.pdbx_strand_id
1 'polypeptide(L)'
;VETAQYIGECALQMQERLKSEAGKAKTFVNSHLFVFHHVKPLQSFSKPLLEGYQSGMRTGGKSDAMWCLLFNVFVLHATGKPLKVIEEQCQASITQMVELKEEDQASMQRMYWQLYLNLMGSSNNTVELSGK
;
A
#
# COMPACT_ATOMS: atom_id res chain seq x y z
N VAL A 1 21.12 -0.19 -10.27
CA VAL A 1 20.75 -0.85 -9.00
C VAL A 1 21.32 -0.07 -7.82
N GLU A 2 22.64 0.09 -7.70
CA GLU A 2 23.30 0.83 -6.61
C GLU A 2 22.78 2.27 -6.43
N THR A 3 22.60 3.03 -7.52
CA THR A 3 22.08 4.40 -7.46
C THR A 3 20.66 4.46 -6.91
N ALA A 4 19.80 3.51 -7.28
CA ALA A 4 18.42 3.48 -6.79
C ALA A 4 18.39 3.19 -5.29
N GLN A 5 19.12 2.16 -4.86
CA GLN A 5 19.25 1.83 -3.44
C GLN A 5 19.77 3.02 -2.61
N TYR A 6 20.83 3.69 -3.07
CA TYR A 6 21.38 4.88 -2.42
C TYR A 6 20.33 6.00 -2.28
N ILE A 7 19.58 6.29 -3.34
CA ILE A 7 18.53 7.33 -3.31
C ILE A 7 17.43 6.97 -2.29
N GLY A 8 17.00 5.70 -2.25
CA GLY A 8 16.01 5.24 -1.26
C GLY A 8 16.52 5.38 0.17
N GLU A 9 17.77 5.01 0.42
CA GLU A 9 18.40 5.14 1.75
C GLU A 9 18.54 6.61 2.16
N CYS A 10 18.98 7.48 1.24
CA CYS A 10 19.03 8.92 1.48
C CYS A 10 17.65 9.50 1.81
N ALA A 11 16.60 9.10 1.07
CA ALA A 11 15.24 9.56 1.33
C ALA A 11 14.77 9.19 2.74
N LEU A 12 15.01 7.94 3.18
CA LEU A 12 14.69 7.50 4.55
C LEU A 12 15.49 8.27 5.62
N GLN A 13 16.80 8.47 5.40
CA GLN A 13 17.66 9.21 6.33
C GLN A 13 17.26 10.67 6.44
N MET A 14 16.94 11.32 5.32
CA MET A 14 16.45 12.70 5.32
C MET A 14 15.14 12.80 6.08
N GLN A 15 14.22 11.86 5.87
CA GLN A 15 12.95 11.82 6.55
C GLN A 15 13.11 11.65 8.08
N GLU A 16 14.05 10.82 8.52
CA GLU A 16 14.37 10.66 9.93
C GLU A 16 14.98 11.94 10.53
N ARG A 17 15.89 12.60 9.81
CA ARG A 17 16.53 13.85 10.26
C ARG A 17 15.55 15.02 10.36
N LEU A 18 14.63 15.12 9.41
CA LEU A 18 13.61 16.18 9.39
C LEU A 18 12.55 15.99 10.48
N LYS A 19 12.40 14.76 11.01
CA LYS A 19 11.38 14.39 12.01
C LYS A 19 9.96 14.85 11.61
N SER A 20 9.72 14.96 10.31
CA SER A 20 8.48 15.53 9.77
C SER A 20 7.50 14.41 9.49
N GLU A 21 6.51 14.21 10.35
CA GLU A 21 5.49 13.18 10.15
C GLU A 21 4.68 13.38 8.84
N ALA A 22 4.61 14.61 8.32
CA ALA A 22 3.85 14.92 7.10
C ALA A 22 4.46 14.31 5.83
N GLY A 23 5.79 14.21 5.75
CA GLY A 23 6.49 13.62 4.60
C GLY A 23 6.61 12.09 4.65
N LYS A 24 6.26 11.48 5.78
CA LYS A 24 6.57 10.07 6.08
C LYS A 24 5.86 9.10 5.16
N ALA A 25 4.55 9.28 4.98
CA ALA A 25 3.71 8.40 4.16
C ALA A 25 4.23 8.34 2.71
N LYS A 26 4.40 9.51 2.08
CA LYS A 26 4.92 9.65 0.73
C LYS A 26 6.31 9.02 0.59
N THR A 27 7.21 9.33 1.52
CA THR A 27 8.58 8.80 1.49
C THR A 27 8.59 7.28 1.59
N PHE A 28 7.77 6.73 2.48
CA PHE A 28 7.74 5.30 2.75
C PHE A 28 7.15 4.51 1.57
N VAL A 29 6.04 4.96 0.96
CA VAL A 29 5.49 4.33 -0.26
C VAL A 29 6.53 4.34 -1.37
N ASN A 30 7.09 5.52 -1.68
CA ASN A 30 8.02 5.67 -2.80
C ASN A 30 9.29 4.83 -2.61
N SER A 31 9.89 4.90 -1.42
CA SER A 31 11.14 4.18 -1.15
C SER A 31 10.93 2.66 -1.12
N HIS A 32 9.86 2.16 -0.52
CA HIS A 32 9.68 0.71 -0.40
C HIS A 32 9.20 0.07 -1.71
N LEU A 33 8.18 0.63 -2.35
CA LEU A 33 7.55 -0.02 -3.50
C LEU A 33 8.26 0.27 -4.81
N PHE A 34 8.81 1.47 -4.99
CA PHE A 34 9.39 1.87 -6.28
C PHE A 34 10.91 1.83 -6.30
N VAL A 35 11.55 1.72 -5.13
CA VAL A 35 13.01 1.65 -5.03
C VAL A 35 13.45 0.31 -4.44
N PHE A 36 13.01 -0.05 -3.24
CA PHE A 36 13.58 -1.20 -2.54
C PHE A 36 13.06 -2.57 -3.00
N HIS A 37 12.00 -2.63 -3.81
CA HIS A 37 11.38 -3.89 -4.25
C HIS A 37 12.36 -4.88 -4.92
N HIS A 38 13.46 -4.40 -5.51
CA HIS A 38 14.46 -5.26 -6.17
C HIS A 38 15.72 -5.51 -5.32
N VAL A 39 15.82 -4.93 -4.12
CA VAL A 39 17.00 -5.05 -3.23
C VAL A 39 16.67 -5.49 -1.80
N LYS A 40 15.40 -5.42 -1.38
CA LYS A 40 14.95 -5.84 -0.06
C LYS A 40 13.76 -6.80 -0.15
N PRO A 41 13.61 -7.76 0.78
CA PRO A 41 12.45 -8.65 0.81
C PRO A 41 11.14 -7.89 1.02
N LEU A 42 10.10 -8.20 0.25
CA LEU A 42 8.79 -7.55 0.36
C LEU A 42 8.17 -7.67 1.76
N GLN A 43 8.47 -8.75 2.49
CA GLN A 43 8.04 -8.96 3.88
C GLN A 43 8.46 -7.80 4.79
N SER A 44 9.57 -7.13 4.51
CA SER A 44 10.04 -6.01 5.34
C SER A 44 9.28 -4.70 5.08
N PHE A 45 8.34 -4.66 4.12
CA PHE A 45 7.70 -3.41 3.70
C PHE A 45 6.39 -3.15 4.43
N SER A 46 5.72 -4.19 4.93
CA SER A 46 4.42 -4.07 5.57
C SER A 46 4.46 -3.12 6.78
N LYS A 47 5.45 -3.27 7.66
CA LYS A 47 5.59 -2.41 8.85
C LYS A 47 5.81 -0.93 8.46
N PRO A 48 6.80 -0.58 7.60
CA PRO A 48 6.93 0.80 7.10
C PRO A 48 5.65 1.34 6.48
N LEU A 49 4.94 0.57 5.65
CA LEU A 49 3.71 1.06 5.04
C LEU A 49 2.62 1.37 6.07
N LEU A 50 2.43 0.52 7.08
CA LEU A 50 1.49 0.80 8.16
C LEU A 50 1.89 2.03 9.00
N GLU A 51 3.18 2.23 9.24
CA GLU A 51 3.67 3.45 9.90
C GLU A 51 3.43 4.71 9.03
N GLY A 52 3.65 4.59 7.72
CA GLY A 52 3.37 5.66 6.75
C GLY A 52 1.88 6.02 6.75
N TYR A 53 1.00 5.02 6.71
CA TYR A 53 -0.45 5.19 6.82
C TYR A 53 -0.83 5.95 8.09
N GLN A 54 -0.38 5.50 9.26
CA GLN A 54 -0.67 6.16 10.54
C GLN A 54 -0.19 7.61 10.58
N SER A 55 1.01 7.86 10.05
CA SER A 55 1.59 9.20 9.97
C SER A 55 0.79 10.13 9.05
N GLY A 56 0.42 9.65 7.86
CA GLY A 56 -0.39 10.41 6.91
C GLY A 56 -1.78 10.72 7.46
N MET A 57 -2.42 9.75 8.13
CA MET A 57 -3.70 9.98 8.81
C MET A 57 -3.62 11.05 9.91
N ARG A 58 -2.54 11.06 10.70
CA ARG A 58 -2.35 12.05 11.78
C ARG A 58 -2.08 13.47 11.24
N THR A 59 -1.44 13.58 10.08
CA THR A 59 -0.95 14.85 9.54
C THR A 59 -1.81 15.42 8.41
N GLY A 60 -2.90 14.74 8.04
CA GLY A 60 -3.77 15.14 6.95
C GLY A 60 -3.27 14.74 5.55
N GLY A 61 -2.17 13.99 5.45
CA GLY A 61 -1.65 13.38 4.23
C GLY A 61 -2.48 12.15 3.79
N LYS A 62 -3.78 12.35 3.59
CA LYS A 62 -4.78 11.30 3.33
C LYS A 62 -4.43 10.46 2.10
N SER A 63 -4.12 11.13 0.99
CA SER A 63 -3.82 10.46 -0.29
C SER A 63 -2.64 9.50 -0.18
N ASP A 64 -1.52 9.95 0.39
CA ASP A 64 -0.34 9.10 0.63
C ASP A 64 -0.62 7.98 1.66
N ALA A 65 -1.48 8.24 2.65
CA ALA A 65 -1.91 7.23 3.61
C ALA A 65 -2.73 6.11 2.93
N MET A 66 -3.60 6.45 1.98
CA MET A 66 -4.37 5.46 1.23
C MET A 66 -3.48 4.63 0.31
N TRP A 67 -2.46 5.24 -0.31
CA TRP A 67 -1.44 4.50 -1.04
C TRP A 67 -0.68 3.51 -0.15
N CYS A 68 -0.35 3.89 1.09
CA CYS A 68 0.26 2.98 2.05
C CYS A 68 -0.61 1.73 2.32
N LEU A 69 -1.92 1.90 2.52
CA LEU A 69 -2.84 0.78 2.75
C LEU A 69 -2.95 -0.14 1.53
N LEU A 70 -3.14 0.46 0.35
CA LEU A 70 -3.27 -0.28 -0.90
C LEU A 70 -2.03 -1.13 -1.17
N PHE A 71 -0.83 -0.55 -1.01
CA PHE A 71 0.40 -1.31 -1.22
C PHE A 71 0.70 -2.29 -0.08
N ASN A 72 0.21 -2.05 1.13
CA ASN A 72 0.29 -3.05 2.19
C ASN A 72 -0.53 -4.30 1.84
N VAL A 73 -1.72 -4.14 1.24
CA VAL A 73 -2.52 -5.27 0.73
C VAL A 73 -1.73 -6.05 -0.33
N PHE A 74 -1.09 -5.36 -1.27
CA PHE A 74 -0.20 -5.99 -2.26
C PHE A 74 0.94 -6.78 -1.58
N VAL A 75 1.59 -6.20 -0.57
CA VAL A 75 2.66 -6.86 0.18
C VAL A 75 2.14 -8.12 0.89
N LEU A 76 0.96 -8.08 1.51
CA LEU A 76 0.36 -9.27 2.13
C LEU A 76 0.13 -10.38 1.11
N HIS A 77 -0.38 -10.05 -0.08
CA HIS A 77 -0.53 -11.00 -1.19
C HIS A 77 0.82 -11.58 -1.64
N ALA A 78 1.78 -10.72 -1.97
CA ALA A 78 3.08 -11.14 -2.49
C ALA A 78 3.91 -11.95 -1.48
N THR A 79 3.58 -11.85 -0.19
CA THR A 79 4.25 -12.58 0.89
C THR A 79 3.48 -13.82 1.36
N GLY A 80 2.43 -14.21 0.63
CA GLY A 80 1.73 -15.48 0.83
C GLY A 80 0.78 -15.49 2.03
N LYS A 81 0.21 -14.34 2.42
CA LYS A 81 -0.83 -14.30 3.46
C LYS A 81 -2.12 -14.96 2.94
N PRO A 82 -2.96 -15.53 3.82
CA PRO A 82 -4.21 -16.14 3.41
C PRO A 82 -5.12 -15.15 2.67
N LEU A 83 -5.68 -15.57 1.53
CA LEU A 83 -6.52 -14.71 0.68
C LEU A 83 -7.70 -14.10 1.43
N LYS A 84 -8.28 -14.83 2.39
CA LYS A 84 -9.38 -14.35 3.23
C LYS A 84 -8.99 -13.12 4.07
N VAL A 85 -7.78 -13.12 4.64
CA VAL A 85 -7.26 -11.98 5.42
C VAL A 85 -7.04 -10.77 4.52
N ILE A 86 -6.54 -11.00 3.30
CA ILE A 86 -6.31 -9.94 2.32
C ILE A 86 -7.65 -9.34 1.86
N GLU A 87 -8.66 -10.18 1.65
CA GLU A 87 -10.00 -9.79 1.26
C GLU A 87 -10.67 -8.88 2.31
N GLU A 88 -10.61 -9.26 3.58
CA GLU A 88 -11.11 -8.44 4.70
C GLU A 88 -10.40 -7.08 4.78
N GLN A 89 -9.08 -7.07 4.54
CA GLN A 89 -8.29 -5.83 4.50
C GLN A 89 -8.68 -4.94 3.31
N CYS A 90 -9.00 -5.51 2.14
CA CYS A 90 -9.52 -4.74 1.02
C CYS A 90 -10.82 -4.04 1.38
N GLN A 91 -11.78 -4.77 1.96
CA GLN A 91 -13.08 -4.22 2.35
C GLN A 91 -12.90 -3.05 3.33
N ALA A 92 -12.11 -3.24 4.39
CA ALA A 92 -11.86 -2.18 5.37
C ALA A 92 -11.19 -0.94 4.77
N SER A 93 -10.22 -1.15 3.86
CA SER A 93 -9.49 -0.05 3.21
C SER A 93 -10.38 0.73 2.24
N ILE A 94 -11.26 0.06 1.49
CA ILE A 94 -12.19 0.73 0.56
C ILE A 94 -13.18 1.62 1.32
N THR A 95 -13.75 1.13 2.42
CA THR A 95 -14.65 1.93 3.25
C THR A 95 -13.99 3.24 3.66
N GLN A 96 -12.75 3.17 4.14
CA GLN A 96 -12.00 4.37 4.53
C GLN A 96 -11.64 5.28 3.35
N MET A 97 -11.22 4.71 2.21
CA MET A 97 -10.87 5.50 1.02
C MET A 97 -12.07 6.32 0.51
N VAL A 98 -13.27 5.72 0.50
CA VAL A 98 -14.51 6.39 0.10
C VAL A 98 -14.89 7.50 1.09
N GLU A 99 -14.82 7.25 2.40
CA GLU A 99 -15.09 8.25 3.43
C GLU A 99 -14.17 9.48 3.31
N LEU A 100 -12.91 9.25 2.92
CA LEU A 100 -11.90 10.30 2.75
C LEU A 100 -11.93 10.98 1.37
N LYS A 101 -12.78 10.51 0.45
CA LYS A 101 -12.91 10.95 -0.96
C LYS A 101 -11.65 10.69 -1.80
N GLU A 102 -10.94 9.60 -1.53
CA GLU A 102 -9.76 9.17 -2.26
C GLU A 102 -10.16 8.08 -3.28
N GLU A 103 -10.88 8.52 -4.33
CA GLU A 103 -11.56 7.61 -5.29
C GLU A 103 -10.63 6.83 -6.20
N ASP A 104 -9.45 7.37 -6.53
CA ASP A 104 -8.46 6.68 -7.37
C ASP A 104 -7.96 5.41 -6.66
N GLN A 105 -7.61 5.55 -5.38
CA GLN A 105 -7.16 4.46 -4.52
C GLN A 105 -8.33 3.50 -4.24
N ALA A 106 -9.54 4.02 -3.98
CA ALA A 106 -10.71 3.18 -3.80
C ALA A 106 -10.99 2.30 -5.04
N SER A 107 -10.91 2.88 -6.24
CA SER A 107 -11.12 2.17 -7.51
C SER A 107 -10.07 1.09 -7.74
N MET A 108 -8.79 1.41 -7.50
CA MET A 108 -7.71 0.42 -7.60
C MET A 108 -7.83 -0.68 -6.55
N GLN A 109 -8.23 -0.34 -5.32
CA GLN A 109 -8.45 -1.30 -4.25
C GLN A 109 -9.63 -2.24 -4.56
N ARG A 110 -10.70 -1.75 -5.19
CA ARG A 110 -11.82 -2.58 -5.68
C ARG A 110 -11.35 -3.60 -6.73
N MET A 111 -10.47 -3.21 -7.65
CA MET A 111 -9.87 -4.15 -8.61
C MET A 111 -9.05 -5.24 -7.91
N TYR A 112 -8.25 -4.89 -6.89
CA TYR A 112 -7.55 -5.89 -6.08
C TYR A 112 -8.51 -6.79 -5.30
N TRP A 113 -9.59 -6.23 -4.73
CA TRP A 113 -10.60 -7.05 -4.05
C TRP A 113 -11.20 -8.08 -5.00
N GLN A 114 -11.60 -7.66 -6.21
CA GLN A 114 -12.10 -8.58 -7.23
C GLN A 114 -11.05 -9.63 -7.62
N LEU A 115 -9.79 -9.25 -7.80
CA LEU A 115 -8.70 -10.20 -8.07
C LEU A 115 -8.64 -11.30 -7.00
N TYR A 116 -8.70 -10.95 -5.71
CA TYR A 116 -8.65 -11.94 -4.65
C TYR A 116 -9.91 -12.81 -4.59
N LEU A 117 -11.09 -12.26 -4.90
CA LEU A 117 -12.32 -13.05 -5.05
C LEU A 117 -12.22 -14.03 -6.22
N ASN A 118 -11.64 -13.62 -7.35
CA ASN A 118 -11.39 -14.49 -8.50
C ASN A 118 -10.47 -15.66 -8.10
N LEU A 119 -9.38 -15.38 -7.37
CA LEU A 119 -8.45 -16.40 -6.88
C LEU A 119 -9.09 -17.37 -5.87
N MET A 120 -10.09 -16.91 -5.11
CA MET A 120 -10.86 -17.74 -4.18
C MET A 120 -12.05 -18.48 -4.86
N GLY A 121 -12.23 -18.36 -6.18
CA GLY A 121 -13.39 -18.94 -6.88
C GLY A 121 -14.73 -18.32 -6.47
N SER A 122 -14.71 -17.11 -5.93
CA SER A 122 -15.87 -16.41 -5.35
C SER A 122 -16.42 -15.29 -6.26
N SER A 123 -16.11 -15.34 -7.55
CA SER A 123 -16.52 -14.35 -8.55
C SER A 123 -17.12 -15.03 -9.79
N ASN A 124 -18.17 -14.41 -10.34
CA ASN A 124 -18.87 -14.90 -11.53
C ASN A 124 -18.12 -14.60 -12.82
N ASN A 125 -17.32 -13.52 -12.85
CA ASN A 125 -16.51 -13.12 -14.01
C ASN A 125 -15.05 -12.95 -13.57
N THR A 126 -14.19 -13.83 -14.06
CA THR A 126 -12.76 -13.87 -13.70
C THR A 126 -11.84 -13.31 -14.78
N VAL A 127 -12.37 -12.95 -15.96
CA VAL A 127 -11.59 -12.48 -17.11
C VAL A 127 -11.50 -10.95 -17.20
N GLU A 128 -12.36 -10.24 -16.46
CA GLU A 128 -12.40 -8.78 -16.38
C GLU A 128 -12.20 -8.31 -14.94
N LEU A 129 -11.38 -7.28 -14.75
CA LEU A 129 -11.18 -6.61 -13.46
C LEU A 129 -11.81 -5.20 -13.50
N SER A 130 -13.10 -5.12 -13.19
CA SER A 130 -13.88 -3.87 -13.12
C SER A 130 -14.10 -3.36 -11.70
N GLY A 131 -13.71 -4.15 -10.70
CA GLY A 131 -13.91 -3.86 -9.28
C GLY A 131 -15.13 -4.56 -8.68
N LYS A 132 -15.15 -4.68 -7.36
CA LYS A 132 -16.27 -5.18 -6.55
C LYS A 132 -17.03 -4.03 -5.88
#